data_AF-A0AAW7XTA0-F1
#
_entry.id   AF-A0AAW7XTA0-F1
#
_cell.length_a   1.000
_cell.length_b   1.000
_cell.length_c   1.000
_cell.angle_alpha   90.00
_cell.angle_beta   90.00
_cell.angle_gamma   90.00
#
_symmetry.space_group_name_H-M   'P 1'
#
loop_
_entity.id
_entity.type
_entity.pdbx_description
1 polymer ?
#
loop_
_entity_poly.entity_id
_entity_poly.type
_entity_poly.pdbx_seq_one_letter_code
_entity_poly.pdbx_strand_id
1 'polypeptide(L)'
;MTNVNEPNLWSSIWASFLALPTWVKLWVFLILTPVNLASALFLDQPWGMLIAALSYGGMAISGAVVLLHRGFSKLVSGGHVLPWTPLVLILLFVRPDGTDAFDSYLIILLVTNLVSLVFDYKDLLEWMRD
;
A
#
# COMPACT_ATOMS: atom_id res chain seq x y z
N MET A 1 18.33 30.95 -10.59
CA MET A 1 18.02 30.62 -11.99
C MET A 1 17.24 29.31 -11.96
N THR A 2 15.92 29.36 -12.08
CA THR A 2 15.08 28.14 -12.14
C THR A 2 15.29 27.51 -13.50
N ASN A 3 15.78 26.26 -13.51
CA ASN A 3 15.97 25.50 -14.74
C ASN A 3 14.60 25.28 -15.39
N VAL A 4 14.35 25.91 -16.53
CA VAL A 4 13.04 25.88 -17.24
C VAL A 4 12.74 24.50 -17.84
N ASN A 5 13.63 23.53 -17.64
CA ASN A 5 13.58 22.19 -18.23
C ASN A 5 13.29 21.06 -17.23
N GLU A 6 12.94 21.35 -15.97
CA GLU A 6 12.49 20.27 -15.11
C GLU A 6 11.13 19.73 -15.60
N PRO A 7 11.01 18.41 -15.87
CA PRO A 7 9.74 17.83 -16.25
C PRO A 7 8.69 18.12 -15.17
N ASN A 8 7.47 18.42 -15.60
CA ASN A 8 6.39 18.70 -14.68
C ASN A 8 6.19 17.49 -13.72
N LEU A 9 5.72 17.74 -12.49
CA LEU A 9 5.54 16.70 -11.47
C LEU A 9 4.80 15.46 -12.02
N TRP A 10 3.67 15.70 -12.69
CA TRP A 10 2.80 14.65 -13.22
C TRP A 10 3.45 13.82 -14.32
N SER A 11 4.25 14.43 -15.19
CA SER A 11 5.00 13.79 -16.26
C SER A 11 6.11 12.92 -15.71
N SER A 12 6.77 13.36 -14.63
CA SER A 12 7.81 12.57 -13.94
C SER A 12 7.20 11.33 -13.28
N ILE A 13 6.09 11.50 -12.54
CA ILE A 13 5.36 10.40 -11.92
C ILE A 13 4.82 9.45 -12.99
N TRP A 14 4.25 9.96 -14.08
CA TRP A 14 3.72 9.15 -15.16
C TRP A 14 4.81 8.33 -15.87
N ALA A 15 5.93 8.94 -16.19
CA ALA A 15 7.08 8.23 -16.76
C ALA A 15 7.61 7.15 -15.81
N SER A 16 7.71 7.46 -14.52
CA SER A 16 8.13 6.50 -13.50
C SER A 16 7.13 5.35 -13.34
N PHE A 17 5.83 5.62 -13.37
CA PHE A 17 4.79 4.60 -13.38
C PHE A 17 4.90 3.68 -14.60
N LEU A 18 5.08 4.24 -15.79
CA LEU A 18 5.21 3.46 -17.02
C LEU A 18 6.44 2.53 -17.00
N ALA A 19 7.51 2.95 -16.33
CA ALA A 19 8.73 2.16 -16.15
C ALA A 19 8.59 0.97 -15.19
N LEU A 20 7.52 0.92 -14.38
CA LEU A 20 7.27 -0.24 -13.51
C LEU A 20 7.00 -1.51 -14.33
N PRO A 21 7.46 -2.69 -13.85
CA PRO A 21 7.11 -3.96 -14.47
C PRO A 21 5.58 -4.13 -14.58
N THR A 22 5.11 -4.69 -15.70
CA THR A 22 3.67 -4.86 -15.95
C THR A 22 2.97 -5.65 -14.85
N TRP A 23 3.60 -6.70 -14.33
CA TRP A 23 3.01 -7.49 -13.24
C TRP A 23 2.84 -6.68 -11.94
N VAL A 24 3.76 -5.77 -11.63
CA VAL A 24 3.66 -4.87 -10.45
C VAL A 24 2.46 -3.94 -10.62
N LYS A 25 2.30 -3.35 -11.82
CA LYS A 25 1.15 -2.49 -12.12
C LYS A 25 -0.17 -3.24 -11.96
N LEU A 26 -0.26 -4.47 -12.48
CA LEU A 26 -1.47 -5.29 -12.34
C LEU A 26 -1.73 -5.63 -10.86
N TRP A 27 -0.71 -6.07 -10.12
CA TRP A 27 -0.83 -6.38 -8.69
C TRP A 27 -1.28 -5.18 -7.87
N VAL A 28 -0.59 -4.04 -7.99
CA VAL A 28 -0.85 -2.85 -7.17
C VAL A 28 -2.23 -2.27 -7.47
N PHE A 29 -2.59 -2.10 -8.74
CA PHE A 29 -3.77 -1.33 -9.12
C PHE A 29 -5.04 -2.17 -9.29
N LEU A 30 -4.94 -3.47 -9.60
CA LEU A 30 -6.11 -4.32 -9.78
C LEU A 30 -6.41 -5.22 -8.58
N ILE A 31 -5.45 -5.44 -7.68
CA ILE A 31 -5.62 -6.34 -6.52
C ILE A 31 -5.38 -5.57 -5.23
N LEU A 32 -4.15 -5.12 -4.99
CA LEU A 32 -3.73 -4.55 -3.71
C LEU A 32 -4.55 -3.31 -3.33
N THR A 33 -4.67 -2.35 -4.26
CA THR A 33 -5.41 -1.10 -4.03
C THR A 33 -6.91 -1.37 -3.83
N PRO A 34 -7.61 -2.10 -4.72
CA PRO A 34 -9.02 -2.42 -4.49
C PRO A 34 -9.30 -3.16 -3.18
N VAL A 35 -8.47 -4.14 -2.82
CA VAL A 35 -8.65 -4.91 -1.56
C VAL A 35 -8.48 -4.03 -0.33
N ASN A 36 -7.48 -3.14 -0.32
CA ASN A 36 -7.32 -2.20 0.79
C ASN A 36 -8.45 -1.17 0.82
N LEU A 37 -8.89 -0.64 -0.33
CA LEU A 37 -10.04 0.27 -0.42
C LEU A 37 -11.36 -0.36 0.02
N ALA A 38 -11.53 -1.67 -0.17
CA ALA A 38 -12.73 -2.38 0.26
C ALA A 38 -12.93 -2.35 1.79
N SER A 39 -11.92 -1.96 2.59
CA SER A 39 -12.08 -1.81 4.05
C SER A 39 -13.15 -0.78 4.41
N ALA A 40 -13.40 0.22 3.56
CA ALA A 40 -14.45 1.20 3.78
C ALA A 40 -15.87 0.62 3.74
N LEU A 41 -16.05 -0.57 3.15
CA LEU A 41 -17.35 -1.26 3.14
C LEU A 41 -17.69 -1.89 4.49
N PHE A 42 -16.73 -1.97 5.41
CA PHE A 42 -16.84 -2.70 6.67
C PHE A 42 -16.54 -1.81 7.89
N LEU A 43 -16.78 -0.48 7.79
CA LEU A 43 -16.50 0.46 8.88
C LEU A 43 -17.37 0.21 10.14
N ASP A 44 -18.54 -0.40 9.96
CA ASP A 44 -19.49 -0.77 11.02
C ASP A 44 -19.18 -2.14 11.66
N GLN A 45 -18.25 -2.90 11.09
CA GLN A 45 -17.81 -4.18 11.64
C GLN A 45 -16.85 -3.97 12.83
N PRO A 46 -16.67 -5.00 13.69
CA PRO A 46 -15.71 -4.93 14.77
C PRO A 46 -14.31 -4.57 14.25
N TRP A 47 -13.75 -3.50 14.83
CA TRP A 47 -12.44 -2.94 14.47
C TRP A 47 -12.36 -2.40 13.02
N GLY A 48 -13.49 -2.28 12.31
CA GLY A 48 -13.56 -1.83 10.93
C GLY A 48 -12.87 -0.49 10.68
N MET A 49 -13.09 0.50 11.55
CA MET A 49 -12.40 1.79 11.48
C MET A 49 -10.88 1.67 11.61
N LEU A 50 -10.38 0.84 12.53
CA LEU A 50 -8.94 0.64 12.73
C LEU A 50 -8.31 -0.05 11.52
N ILE A 51 -8.96 -1.11 11.03
CA ILE A 51 -8.52 -1.85 9.84
C ILE A 51 -8.48 -0.93 8.61
N ALA A 52 -9.51 -0.10 8.43
CA ALA A 52 -9.54 0.89 7.35
C ALA A 52 -8.45 1.96 7.52
N ALA A 53 -8.25 2.48 8.75
CA ALA A 53 -7.22 3.47 9.02
C ALA A 53 -5.80 2.93 8.72
N LEU A 54 -5.50 1.68 9.07
CA LEU A 54 -4.21 1.06 8.76
C LEU A 54 -4.05 0.77 7.26
N SER A 55 -5.10 0.27 6.61
CA SER A 55 -5.11 0.01 5.16
C SER A 55 -4.84 1.29 4.37
N TYR A 56 -5.56 2.36 4.73
CA TYR A 56 -5.50 3.65 4.03
C TYR A 56 -4.25 4.43 4.43
N GLY A 57 -3.80 4.30 5.68
CA GLY A 57 -2.56 4.89 6.17
C GLY A 57 -1.36 4.44 5.34
N GLY A 58 -1.27 3.13 5.02
CA GLY A 58 -0.20 2.61 4.16
C GLY A 58 -0.22 3.26 2.78
N MET A 59 -1.38 3.29 2.13
CA MET A 59 -1.54 3.93 0.81
C MET A 59 -1.25 5.43 0.84
N ALA A 60 -1.68 6.14 1.89
CA ALA A 60 -1.50 7.58 2.03
C ALA A 60 -0.03 7.96 2.20
N ILE A 61 0.71 7.24 3.06
CA ILE A 61 2.14 7.48 3.26
C ILE A 61 2.91 7.18 1.97
N SER A 62 2.65 6.02 1.34
CA SER A 62 3.29 5.66 0.07
C SER A 62 2.99 6.66 -1.05
N GLY A 63 1.75 7.12 -1.15
CA GLY A 63 1.35 8.18 -2.08
C GLY A 63 2.09 9.49 -1.83
N ALA A 64 2.25 9.88 -0.56
CA ALA A 64 3.04 11.07 -0.20
C ALA A 64 4.52 10.92 -0.62
N VAL A 65 5.12 9.74 -0.45
CA VAL A 65 6.49 9.47 -0.93
C VAL A 65 6.58 9.64 -2.45
N VAL A 66 5.62 9.12 -3.21
CA VAL A 66 5.59 9.29 -4.68
C VAL A 66 5.55 10.77 -5.07
N LEU A 67 4.75 11.58 -4.37
CA LEU A 67 4.65 13.02 -4.62
C LEU A 67 5.94 13.76 -4.29
N LEU A 68 6.54 13.47 -3.13
CA LEU A 68 7.77 14.12 -2.66
C LEU A 68 8.99 13.75 -3.51
N HIS A 69 9.07 12.50 -3.95
CA HIS A 69 10.18 11.98 -4.78
C HIS A 69 9.89 12.04 -6.28
N ARG A 70 8.73 12.57 -6.68
CA ARG A 70 8.30 12.70 -8.09
C ARG A 70 8.31 11.39 -8.87
N GLY A 71 8.09 10.25 -8.21
CA GLY A 71 8.12 8.93 -8.85
C GLY A 71 8.08 7.76 -7.86
N PHE A 72 8.00 6.56 -8.42
CA PHE A 72 8.02 5.29 -7.70
C PHE A 72 9.46 4.88 -7.42
N SER A 73 9.90 5.10 -6.18
CA SER A 73 11.19 4.63 -5.66
C SER A 73 11.00 3.43 -4.72
N LYS A 74 12.09 2.73 -4.37
CA LYS A 74 12.05 1.67 -3.36
C LYS A 74 11.51 2.18 -2.01
N LEU A 75 11.72 3.45 -1.66
CA LEU A 75 11.19 4.05 -0.43
C LEU A 75 9.65 4.07 -0.38
N VAL A 76 8.97 4.06 -1.52
CA VAL A 76 7.49 3.99 -1.57
C VAL A 76 6.99 2.75 -0.84
N SER A 77 7.70 1.63 -0.93
CA SER A 77 7.37 0.41 -0.19
C SER A 77 7.41 0.60 1.33
N GLY A 78 8.33 1.44 1.82
CA GLY A 78 8.45 1.77 3.25
C GLY A 78 7.22 2.45 3.83
N GLY A 79 6.45 3.16 2.98
CA GLY A 79 5.17 3.76 3.38
C GLY A 79 4.12 2.72 3.75
N HIS A 80 4.14 1.55 3.10
CA HIS A 80 3.26 0.42 3.42
C HIS A 80 3.71 -0.34 4.66
N VAL A 81 5.02 -0.52 4.83
CA VAL A 81 5.58 -1.33 5.93
C VAL A 81 5.09 -0.82 7.29
N LEU A 82 5.08 0.50 7.52
CA LEU A 82 4.69 1.06 8.82
C LEU A 82 3.24 0.72 9.22
N PRO A 83 2.21 0.92 8.37
CA PRO A 83 0.82 0.66 8.77
C PRO A 83 0.37 -0.78 8.49
N TRP A 84 0.91 -1.45 7.47
CA TRP A 84 0.45 -2.79 7.10
C TRP A 84 1.08 -3.88 7.95
N THR A 85 2.27 -3.68 8.52
CA THR A 85 2.84 -4.62 9.50
C THR A 85 1.91 -4.84 10.70
N PRO A 86 1.50 -3.80 11.46
CA PRO A 86 0.55 -3.99 12.56
C PRO A 86 -0.81 -4.50 12.06
N LEU A 87 -1.27 -4.10 10.87
CA LEU A 87 -2.49 -4.66 10.29
C LEU A 87 -2.40 -6.18 10.12
N VAL A 88 -1.34 -6.69 9.49
CA VAL A 88 -1.14 -8.13 9.29
C VAL A 88 -1.01 -8.87 10.62
N LEU A 89 -0.33 -8.28 11.62
CA LEU A 89 -0.25 -8.87 12.96
C LEU A 89 -1.64 -8.96 13.62
N ILE A 90 -2.46 -7.92 13.50
CA ILE A 90 -3.85 -7.94 13.99
C ILE A 90 -4.62 -9.09 13.33
N LEU A 91 -4.55 -9.19 12.00
CA LEU A 91 -5.30 -10.20 11.25
C LEU A 91 -4.80 -11.64 11.49
N LEU A 92 -3.54 -11.83 11.90
CA LEU A 92 -2.98 -13.15 12.22
C LEU A 92 -3.30 -13.61 13.64
N PHE A 93 -3.22 -12.70 14.62
CA PHE A 93 -3.18 -13.08 16.04
C PHE A 93 -4.41 -12.66 16.84
N VAL A 94 -5.08 -11.58 16.42
CA VAL A 94 -6.21 -10.99 17.16
C VAL A 94 -7.30 -10.54 16.19
N ARG A 95 -7.56 -11.37 15.16
CA ARG A 95 -8.56 -11.09 14.14
C ARG A 95 -9.94 -10.99 14.81
N PRO A 96 -10.69 -9.90 14.59
CA PRO A 96 -12.04 -9.78 15.12
C PRO A 96 -12.98 -10.74 14.39
N ASP A 97 -13.96 -11.27 15.12
CA ASP A 97 -15.09 -11.99 14.53
C ASP A 97 -16.14 -10.99 14.03
N GLY A 98 -16.77 -11.26 12.90
CA GLY A 98 -17.88 -10.44 12.39
C GLY A 98 -18.84 -11.23 11.52
N THR A 99 -19.36 -10.58 10.48
CA THR A 99 -20.21 -11.25 9.48
C THR A 99 -19.38 -12.17 8.57
N ASP A 100 -20.01 -13.19 7.97
CA ASP A 100 -19.33 -14.10 7.02
C ASP A 100 -18.62 -13.35 5.86
N ALA A 101 -19.23 -12.25 5.40
CA ALA A 101 -18.66 -11.40 4.36
C ALA A 101 -17.41 -10.66 4.87
N PHE A 102 -17.44 -10.16 6.10
CA PHE A 102 -16.29 -9.50 6.73
C PHE A 102 -15.16 -10.50 6.98
N ASP A 103 -15.45 -11.68 7.50
CA ASP A 103 -14.46 -12.72 7.75
C ASP A 103 -13.75 -13.15 6.46
N SER A 104 -14.51 -13.35 5.39
CA SER A 104 -13.96 -13.64 4.05
C SER A 104 -13.08 -12.50 3.55
N TYR A 105 -13.52 -11.26 3.75
CA TYR A 105 -12.75 -10.07 3.41
C TYR A 105 -11.44 -9.98 4.20
N LEU A 106 -11.44 -10.25 5.51
CA LEU A 106 -10.23 -10.21 6.34
C LEU A 106 -9.18 -11.24 5.90
N ILE A 107 -9.61 -12.40 5.41
CA ILE A 107 -8.70 -13.40 4.83
C ILE A 107 -8.07 -12.86 3.55
N ILE A 108 -8.88 -12.28 2.65
CA ILE A 108 -8.40 -11.69 1.40
C ILE A 108 -7.42 -10.54 1.69
N LEU A 109 -7.77 -9.65 2.62
CA LEU A 109 -6.94 -8.54 3.06
C LEU A 109 -5.60 -9.03 3.64
N LEU A 110 -5.65 -10.04 4.51
CA LEU A 110 -4.46 -10.66 5.10
C LEU A 110 -3.53 -11.23 4.04
N VAL A 111 -4.03 -12.09 3.15
CA VAL A 111 -3.20 -12.72 2.11
C VAL A 111 -2.59 -11.66 1.18
N THR A 112 -3.40 -10.67 0.78
CA THR A 112 -2.97 -9.61 -0.12
C THR A 112 -1.87 -8.76 0.51
N ASN A 113 -2.06 -8.28 1.75
CA ASN A 113 -1.06 -7.44 2.43
C ASN A 113 0.16 -8.24 2.88
N LEU A 114 0.02 -9.53 3.22
CA LEU A 114 1.17 -10.38 3.54
C LEU A 114 2.07 -10.56 2.31
N VAL A 115 1.49 -10.86 1.15
CA VAL A 115 2.25 -11.00 -0.11
C VAL A 115 2.94 -9.67 -0.45
N SER A 116 2.23 -8.55 -0.36
CA SER A 116 2.84 -7.23 -0.62
C SER A 116 3.96 -6.91 0.36
N LEU A 117 3.77 -7.13 1.66
CA LEU A 117 4.80 -6.85 2.67
C LEU A 117 6.09 -7.63 2.44
N VAL A 118 6.04 -8.86 1.92
CA VAL A 118 7.26 -9.61 1.59
C VAL A 118 8.10 -8.85 0.56
N PHE A 119 7.47 -8.28 -0.47
CA PHE A 119 8.15 -7.43 -1.44
C PHE A 119 8.54 -6.09 -0.83
N ASP A 120 7.66 -5.48 -0.04
CA ASP A 120 7.92 -4.16 0.54
C ASP A 120 9.11 -4.17 1.51
N TYR A 121 9.26 -5.22 2.33
CA TYR A 121 10.42 -5.37 3.20
C TYR A 121 11.71 -5.52 2.41
N LYS A 122 11.68 -6.28 1.32
CA LYS A 122 12.86 -6.44 0.45
C LYS A 122 13.27 -5.09 -0.13
N ASP A 123 12.32 -4.36 -0.71
CA ASP A 123 12.58 -3.05 -1.33
C ASP A 123 13.06 -2.02 -0.30
N LEU A 124 12.46 -1.99 0.90
CA LEU A 124 12.89 -1.12 1.99
C LEU A 124 14.31 -1.46 2.46
N LEU A 125 14.65 -2.74 2.61
CA LEU A 125 15.99 -3.17 3.00
C LEU A 125 17.04 -2.83 1.95
N GLU A 126 16.70 -2.94 0.66
CA GLU A 126 17.57 -2.49 -0.41
C GLU A 126 17.75 -0.97 -0.38
N TRP A 127 16.68 -0.19 -0.18
CA TRP A 127 16.77 1.26 -0.05
C TRP A 127 17.64 1.73 1.12
N MET A 128 17.59 1.03 2.27
CA MET A 128 18.44 1.37 3.43
C MET A 128 19.93 1.10 3.21
N ARG A 129 20.28 0.32 2.19
CA ARG A 129 21.67 -0.02 1.84
C ARG A 129 22.24 0.86 0.74
N ASP A 130 21.36 1.55 0.00
CA ASP A 130 21.68 2.50 -1.07
C ASP A 130 22.03 3.88 -0.47
#